data_AF-A0A956N7C7-F1
#
_entry.id   AF-A0A956N7C7-F1
#
_cell.length_a   1.000
_cell.length_b   1.000
_cell.length_c   1.000
_cell.angle_alpha   90.00
_cell.angle_beta   90.00
_cell.angle_gamma   90.00
#
_symmetry.space_group_name_H-M   'P 1'
#
loop_
_entity.id
_entity.type
_entity.pdbx_description
1 polymer ?
#
loop_
_entity_poly.entity_id
_entity_poly.type
_entity_poly.pdbx_seq_one_letter_code
_entity_poly.pdbx_strand_id
1 'polypeptide(L)'
;MPFGGLIPVLVLLLFVFTNMVRVLREYERGVVFRLGRLVGVRGPGLILLVPFIEKMVKVELRTIAFDVPPQDIITRDNVSVKV
;
A
#
# COMPACT_ATOMS: atom_id res chain seq x y z
N MET A 1 -6.47 43.76 -3.46
CA MET A 1 -5.37 43.14 -2.68
C MET A 1 -4.68 42.08 -3.54
N PRO A 2 -3.56 42.40 -4.20
CA PRO A 2 -2.95 41.57 -5.25
C PRO A 2 -2.39 40.22 -4.75
N PHE A 3 -2.27 40.04 -3.43
CA PHE A 3 -1.73 38.81 -2.82
C PHE A 3 -2.79 37.75 -2.51
N GLY A 4 -4.09 38.06 -2.65
CA GLY A 4 -5.18 37.12 -2.31
C GLY A 4 -5.18 35.83 -3.13
N GLY A 5 -4.70 35.89 -4.38
CA GLY A 5 -4.60 34.72 -5.27
C GLY A 5 -3.32 33.88 -5.08
N LEU A 6 -2.28 34.43 -4.46
CA LEU A 6 -1.01 33.72 -4.23
C LEU A 6 -1.13 32.68 -3.12
N ILE A 7 -1.92 32.98 -2.09
CA ILE A 7 -2.15 32.10 -0.93
C ILE A 7 -2.73 30.74 -1.35
N PRO A 8 -3.85 30.65 -2.12
CA PRO A 8 -4.41 29.36 -2.53
C PRO A 8 -3.48 28.57 -3.46
N VAL A 9 -2.71 29.24 -4.32
CA VAL A 9 -1.73 28.58 -5.20
C VAL A 9 -0.60 27.94 -4.38
N LEU A 10 -0.11 28.65 -3.37
CA LEU A 10 0.97 28.19 -2.50
C LEU A 10 0.52 27.01 -1.62
N VAL A 11 -0.71 27.06 -1.12
CA VAL A 11 -1.34 25.95 -0.40
C VAL A 11 -1.51 24.71 -1.29
N LEU A 12 -1.96 24.89 -2.54
CA LEU A 12 -2.11 23.80 -3.51
C LEU A 12 -0.76 23.13 -3.81
N LEU A 13 0.29 23.92 -4.03
CA LEU A 13 1.65 23.41 -4.26
C LEU A 13 2.16 22.60 -3.07
N LEU A 14 1.98 23.11 -1.84
CA LEU A 14 2.40 22.42 -0.62
C LEU A 14 1.64 21.09 -0.45
N PHE A 15 0.35 21.09 -0.75
CA PHE A 15 -0.49 19.90 -0.67
C PHE A 15 -0.04 18.80 -1.64
N VAL A 16 0.28 19.18 -2.88
CA VAL A 16 0.80 18.24 -3.89
C VAL A 16 2.16 17.68 -3.47
N PHE A 17 3.05 18.54 -2.97
CA PHE A 17 4.40 18.13 -2.57
C PHE A 17 4.41 17.16 -1.39
N THR A 18 3.55 17.40 -0.40
CA THR A 18 3.43 16.53 0.78
C THR A 18 2.91 15.14 0.39
N ASN A 19 2.02 15.06 -0.61
CA ASN A 19 1.48 13.77 -1.08
C ASN A 19 2.47 12.98 -1.96
N MET A 20 3.54 13.61 -2.47
CA MET A 20 4.55 12.91 -3.27
C MET A 20 5.47 12.03 -2.43
N VAL A 21 5.77 12.44 -1.20
CA VAL A 21 6.80 11.79 -0.38
C VAL A 21 6.18 10.65 0.42
N ARG A 22 6.60 9.42 0.14
CA ARG A 22 6.29 8.24 0.96
C ARG A 22 7.57 7.60 1.47
N VAL A 23 7.55 7.16 2.72
CA VAL A 23 8.65 6.41 3.32
C VAL A 23 8.20 4.96 3.54
N LEU A 24 9.00 4.02 3.05
CA LEU A 24 8.85 2.59 3.29
C LEU A 24 9.91 2.11 4.29
N ARG A 25 9.50 1.22 5.18
CA ARG A 25 10.40 0.53 6.11
C ARG A 25 11.11 -0.61 5.38
N GLU A 26 12.25 -1.08 5.91
CA GLU A 26 13.06 -2.15 5.28
C GLU A 26 12.31 -3.47 5.03
N TYR A 27 11.38 -3.80 5.92
CA TYR A 27 10.52 -4.97 5.81
C TYR A 27 9.23 -4.73 5.00
N GLU A 28 9.08 -3.53 4.42
CA GLU A 28 7.99 -3.18 3.52
C GLU A 28 8.52 -3.05 2.09
N ARG A 29 7.66 -3.35 1.12
CA ARG A 29 7.94 -3.19 -0.29
C ARG A 29 6.76 -2.52 -0.97
N GLY A 30 7.04 -1.52 -1.81
CA GLY A 30 6.01 -0.71 -2.44
C GLY A 30 5.78 -1.15 -3.88
N VAL A 31 4.61 -1.70 -4.17
CA VAL A 31 4.21 -2.00 -5.55
C VAL A 31 3.54 -0.77 -6.13
N VAL A 32 4.14 -0.18 -7.18
CA VAL A 32 3.66 1.07 -7.77
C VAL A 32 2.89 0.79 -9.05
N PHE A 33 1.65 1.26 -9.09
CA PHE A 33 0.77 1.23 -10.24
C PHE A 33 0.63 2.63 -10.80
N ARG A 34 0.73 2.78 -12.12
CA ARG A 34 0.49 4.02 -12.84
C ARG A 34 -0.68 3.80 -13.78
N LEU A 35 -1.79 4.51 -13.55
CA LEU A 35 -3.01 4.38 -14.37
C LEU A 35 -3.45 2.91 -14.58
N GLY A 36 -3.35 2.09 -13.53
CA GLY A 36 -3.71 0.67 -13.56
C GLY A 36 -2.65 -0.28 -14.13
N ARG A 37 -1.50 0.22 -14.62
CA ARG A 37 -0.38 -0.61 -15.08
C ARG A 37 0.70 -0.72 -14.01
N LEU A 38 1.29 -1.90 -13.86
CA LEU A 38 2.44 -2.10 -12.99
C LEU A 38 3.64 -1.35 -13.57
N VAL A 39 4.19 -0.40 -12.81
CA VAL A 39 5.46 0.27 -13.16
C VAL A 39 6.63 -0.56 -12.62
N GLY A 40 6.42 -1.16 -11.46
CA GLY A 40 7.41 -2.02 -10.82
C GLY A 40 7.32 -1.95 -9.32
N VAL A 41 8.31 -2.57 -8.69
CA VAL A 41 8.41 -2.70 -7.24
C VAL A 41 9.53 -1.79 -6.76
N ARG A 42 9.24 -0.93 -5.79
CA ARG A 42 10.21 -0.05 -5.17
C ARG A 42 10.63 -0.60 -3.81
N GLY A 43 11.95 -0.53 -3.56
CA GLY A 43 12.57 -0.96 -2.32
C GLY A 43 12.32 0.01 -1.15
N PRO A 44 12.85 -0.30 0.04
CA PRO A 44 12.67 0.52 1.23
C PRO A 44 13.36 1.88 1.11
N GLY A 45 12.94 2.84 1.93
CA GLY A 45 13.46 4.21 1.93
C GLY A 45 12.47 5.25 1.40
N LEU A 46 13.01 6.39 0.97
CA LEU A 46 12.22 7.53 0.50
C LEU A 46 11.83 7.34 -0.98
N ILE A 47 10.54 7.37 -1.24
CA ILE A 47 9.96 7.18 -2.57
C ILE A 47 9.13 8.41 -2.93
N LEU A 48 9.42 8.96 -4.10
CA LEU A 48 8.63 10.01 -4.72
C LEU A 48 7.60 9.37 -5.65
N LEU A 49 6.32 9.52 -5.31
CA LEU A 49 5.18 9.13 -6.13
C LEU A 49 4.59 10.36 -6.78
N VAL A 50 4.18 10.27 -8.04
CA VAL A 50 3.40 11.35 -8.65
C VAL A 50 1.95 11.23 -8.16
N PRO A 51 1.43 12.19 -7.36
CA PRO A 51 0.06 12.12 -6.87
C PRO A 51 -0.91 12.11 -8.05
N PHE A 52 -2.10 11.54 -7.83
CA PHE A 52 -3.17 11.34 -8.82
C PHE A 52 -2.89 10.30 -9.91
N ILE A 53 -1.66 10.18 -10.41
CA ILE A 53 -1.30 9.26 -11.51
C ILE A 53 -0.82 7.91 -10.95
N GLU A 54 -0.02 7.95 -9.89
CA GLU A 54 0.60 6.78 -9.29
C GLU A 54 -0.09 6.38 -7.98
N LYS A 55 -0.37 5.09 -7.84
CA LYS A 55 -0.89 4.47 -6.62
C LYS A 55 0.13 3.45 -6.13
N MET A 56 0.54 3.56 -4.88
CA MET A 56 1.45 2.60 -4.24
C MET A 56 0.68 1.73 -3.26
N VAL A 57 0.83 0.41 -3.38
CA VAL A 57 0.37 -0.57 -2.40
C VAL A 57 1.57 -1.05 -1.60
N LYS A 58 1.49 -0.95 -0.28
CA LYS A 58 2.52 -1.47 0.63
C LYS A 58 2.29 -2.96 0.85
N VAL A 59 3.34 -3.75 0.68
CA VAL A 59 3.34 -5.19 0.94
C VAL A 59 4.38 -5.47 2.00
N GLU A 60 3.98 -6.23 3.01
CA GLU A 60 4.87 -6.67 4.08
C GLU A 60 5.67 -7.89 3.62
N LEU A 61 6.97 -7.91 3.91
CA LEU A 61 7.87 -9.01 3.56
C LEU A 61 8.05 -10.03 4.68
N ARG A 62 7.44 -9.80 5.85
CA ARG A 62 7.55 -10.69 7.00
C ARG A 62 6.60 -11.87 6.86
N THR A 63 7.02 -13.02 7.38
CA THR A 63 6.15 -14.18 7.50
C THR A 63 5.08 -13.89 8.57
N ILE A 64 3.83 -14.07 8.19
CA ILE A 64 2.68 -13.97 9.10
C ILE A 64 2.07 -15.35 9.27
N ALA A 65 1.75 -15.71 10.52
CA ALA A 65 1.00 -16.90 10.82
C ALA A 65 -0.50 -16.58 10.66
N PHE A 66 -1.24 -17.49 10.05
CA PHE A 66 -2.69 -17.42 9.96
C PHE A 66 -3.29 -18.62 10.67
N ASP A 67 -4.29 -18.36 11.51
CA ASP A 67 -5.07 -19.43 12.11
C ASP A 67 -6.06 -19.98 11.08
N VAL A 68 -6.05 -21.30 10.91
CA VAL A 68 -6.99 -21.98 10.02
C VAL A 68 -8.30 -22.15 10.80
N PRO A 69 -9.45 -21.69 10.25
CA PRO A 69 -10.73 -21.87 10.92
C PRO A 69 -11.06 -23.36 11.03
N PRO A 70 -11.68 -23.80 12.13
CA PRO A 70 -11.92 -25.21 12.33
C PRO A 70 -12.95 -25.75 11.33
N GLN A 71 -12.65 -26.89 10.71
CA GLN A 71 -13.45 -27.53 9.67
C GLN A 71 -13.96 -28.90 10.12
N ASP A 72 -15.24 -29.16 9.85
CA ASP A 72 -15.83 -30.48 10.06
C ASP A 72 -15.54 -31.36 8.83
N ILE A 73 -14.76 -32.42 9.04
CA ILE A 73 -14.32 -33.35 7.99
C ILE A 73 -14.74 -34.78 8.32
N ILE A 74 -15.13 -35.53 7.29
CA ILE A 74 -15.42 -36.97 7.39
C ILE A 74 -14.17 -37.73 6.96
N THR A 75 -13.63 -38.54 7.87
CA THR A 75 -12.45 -39.38 7.62
C THR A 75 -12.80 -40.59 6.75
N ARG A 76 -11.79 -41.28 6.19
CA ARG A 76 -12.01 -42.51 5.40
C ARG A 76 -12.72 -43.62 6.17
N ASP A 77 -12.60 -43.59 7.50
CA ASP A 77 -13.26 -44.53 8.40
C ASP A 77 -14.70 -44.12 8.73
N ASN A 78 -15.25 -43.15 7.99
CA ASN A 78 -16.62 -42.65 8.15
C ASN A 78 -16.89 -42.05 9.55
N VAL A 79 -15.86 -41.41 10.13
CA VAL A 79 -15.95 -40.70 11.42
C VAL A 79 -15.79 -39.20 11.18
N SER A 80 -16.70 -38.41 11.76
CA SER A 80 -16.65 -36.95 11.73
C SER A 80 -15.66 -36.42 12.78
N VAL A 81 -14.72 -35.58 12.34
CA VAL A 81 -13.71 -34.95 13.20
C VAL A 81 -13.71 -33.44 12.91
N LYS A 82 -13.51 -32.64 13.96
CA LYS A 82 -13.34 -31.19 13.88
C LYS A 82 -11.89 -30.84 14.21
N VAL A 83 -11.21 -30.19 13.27
CA VAL A 83 -9.83 -29.67 13.41
C VAL A 83 -9.85 -28.18 13.20
#